data_AF-A0A8S2DKP3-F1
#
_entry.id   AF-A0A8S2DKP3-F1
#
_cell.length_a   1.000
_cell.length_b   1.000
_cell.length_c   1.000
_cell.angle_alpha   90.00
_cell.angle_beta   90.00
_cell.angle_gamma   90.00
#
_symmetry.space_group_name_H-M   'P 1'
#
loop_
_entity.id
_entity.type
_entity.pdbx_description
1 polymer ?
#
loop_
_entity_poly.entity_id
_entity_poly.type
_entity_poly.pdbx_seq_one_letter_code
_entity_poly.pdbx_strand_id
1 'polypeptide(L)'
;MFDIIQFQSVTEEELENLRRLAFAGKYQYQITECTLSLNHFKELNDSNDADLQAFKEKQHLAREDIYEKETQLLEEVDSDRHKNNFDQSSDGSQQLIPQSDDNQKTFYAIVGGVIQSIAVQIEDQVVSDRTILCTIQAMKTDITIKADCDGILNHIFIKLNQLINAGDPLFVIKFQR
;
A
#
# COMPACT_ATOMS: atom_id res chain seq x y z
N MET A 1 -27.51 16.29 -10.77
CA MET A 1 -27.37 14.86 -11.10
C MET A 1 -28.12 14.11 -10.00
N PHE A 2 -29.22 13.42 -10.34
CA PHE A 2 -30.16 12.83 -9.36
C PHE A 2 -30.35 11.31 -9.61
N ASP A 3 -29.36 10.68 -10.24
CA ASP A 3 -29.44 9.27 -10.60
C ASP A 3 -29.26 8.40 -9.36
N ILE A 4 -29.98 7.29 -9.29
CA ILE A 4 -29.94 6.36 -8.16
C ILE A 4 -29.19 5.11 -8.59
N ILE A 5 -28.15 4.76 -7.83
CA ILE A 5 -27.37 3.54 -8.04
C ILE A 5 -27.81 2.51 -7.00
N GLN A 6 -28.27 1.36 -7.45
CA GLN A 6 -28.59 0.22 -6.60
C GLN A 6 -27.51 -0.85 -6.76
N PHE A 7 -26.91 -1.25 -5.64
CA PHE A 7 -25.93 -2.33 -5.63
C PHE A 7 -26.63 -3.67 -5.41
N GLN A 8 -26.18 -4.68 -6.14
CA GLN A 8 -26.58 -6.08 -5.95
C GLN A 8 -25.38 -6.88 -5.45
N SER A 9 -25.63 -7.82 -4.54
CA SER A 9 -24.59 -8.74 -4.07
C SER A 9 -24.35 -9.80 -5.14
N VAL A 10 -23.09 -10.00 -5.51
CA VAL A 10 -22.63 -11.01 -6.47
C VAL A 10 -21.38 -11.68 -5.92
N THR A 11 -21.10 -12.89 -6.40
CA THR A 11 -19.85 -13.59 -6.09
C THR A 11 -18.67 -12.99 -6.85
N GLU A 12 -17.44 -13.31 -6.44
CA GLU A 12 -16.21 -12.83 -7.09
C GLU A 12 -16.11 -13.30 -8.55
N GLU A 13 -16.39 -14.58 -8.80
CA GLU A 13 -16.37 -15.16 -10.15
C GLU A 13 -17.39 -14.48 -11.07
N GLU A 14 -18.60 -14.21 -10.56
CA GLU A 14 -19.61 -13.45 -11.30
C GLU A 14 -19.14 -12.03 -11.60
N LEU A 15 -18.56 -11.34 -10.62
CA LEU A 15 -18.05 -9.98 -10.79
C LEU A 15 -16.97 -9.90 -11.88
N GLU A 16 -16.04 -10.86 -11.93
CA GLU A 16 -15.02 -10.91 -12.98
C GLU A 16 -15.62 -11.11 -14.37
N ASN A 17 -16.60 -12.01 -14.47
CA ASN A 17 -17.32 -12.25 -15.72
C ASN A 17 -18.08 -10.99 -16.16
N LEU A 18 -18.77 -10.31 -15.23
CA LEU A 18 -19.48 -9.06 -15.51
C LEU A 18 -18.52 -7.95 -15.95
N ARG A 19 -17.36 -7.81 -15.30
CA ARG A 19 -16.31 -6.86 -15.72
C ARG A 19 -15.84 -7.14 -17.14
N ARG A 20 -15.54 -8.41 -17.46
CA ARG A 20 -15.12 -8.82 -18.81
C ARG A 20 -16.18 -8.50 -19.86
N LEU A 21 -17.46 -8.77 -19.57
CA LEU A 21 -18.58 -8.46 -20.46
C LEU A 21 -18.76 -6.95 -20.64
N ALA A 22 -18.56 -6.15 -19.59
CA ALA A 22 -18.66 -4.69 -19.64
C ALA A 22 -17.55 -4.09 -20.52
N PHE A 23 -16.30 -4.52 -20.35
CA PHE A 23 -15.18 -4.11 -21.21
C PHE A 23 -15.39 -4.52 -22.67
N ALA A 24 -16.00 -5.68 -22.92
CA ALA A 24 -16.35 -6.12 -24.27
C ALA A 24 -17.58 -5.41 -24.86
N GLY A 25 -18.24 -4.51 -24.09
CA GLY A 25 -19.47 -3.81 -24.51
C GLY A 25 -20.71 -4.70 -24.62
N LYS A 26 -20.66 -5.92 -24.09
CA LYS A 26 -21.77 -6.90 -24.14
C LYS A 26 -22.64 -6.92 -22.88
N TYR A 27 -22.24 -6.16 -21.86
CA TYR A 27 -23.00 -6.07 -20.63
C TYR A 27 -24.22 -5.16 -20.81
N GLN A 28 -25.39 -5.67 -20.41
CA GLN A 28 -26.64 -4.91 -20.45
C GLN A 28 -26.89 -4.28 -19.09
N TYR A 29 -26.80 -2.95 -19.03
CA TYR A 29 -27.14 -2.19 -17.84
C TYR A 29 -28.65 -2.11 -17.68
N GLN A 30 -29.15 -2.36 -16.46
CA GLN A 30 -30.54 -2.13 -16.10
C GLN A 30 -30.71 -0.65 -15.76
N ILE A 31 -31.16 0.14 -16.73
CA ILE A 31 -31.44 1.57 -16.57
C ILE A 31 -32.96 1.75 -16.66
N THR A 32 -33.56 2.28 -15.62
CA THR A 32 -35.00 2.58 -15.57
C THR A 32 -35.18 4.09 -15.42
N GLU A 33 -35.98 4.70 -16.28
CA GLU A 33 -36.32 6.11 -16.16
C GLU A 33 -37.31 6.30 -14.99
N CYS A 34 -36.92 7.12 -14.03
CA CYS A 34 -37.70 7.39 -12.82
C CYS A 34 -37.77 8.90 -12.56
N THR A 35 -38.83 9.36 -11.90
CA THR A 35 -38.96 10.76 -11.47
C THR A 35 -38.77 10.85 -9.96
N LEU A 36 -37.82 11.66 -9.53
CA LEU A 36 -37.58 11.94 -8.11
C LEU A 36 -38.53 13.05 -7.62
N SER A 37 -39.42 12.71 -6.68
CA SER A 37 -40.37 13.65 -6.07
C SER A 37 -39.94 14.02 -4.65
N LEU A 38 -39.63 15.30 -4.42
CA LEU A 38 -39.20 15.80 -3.10
C LEU A 38 -40.28 15.68 -2.02
N ASN A 39 -41.55 15.80 -2.40
CA ASN A 39 -42.66 15.67 -1.44
C ASN A 39 -42.74 14.24 -0.89
N HIS A 40 -42.64 13.24 -1.77
CA HIS A 40 -42.63 11.84 -1.37
C HIS A 40 -41.43 11.50 -0.47
N PHE A 41 -40.27 12.09 -0.76
CA PHE A 41 -39.09 11.94 0.10
C PHE A 41 -39.30 12.52 1.51
N LYS A 42 -39.94 13.70 1.63
CA LYS A 42 -40.25 14.31 2.93
C LYS A 42 -41.22 13.45 3.74
N GLU A 43 -42.30 12.98 3.09
CA GLU A 43 -43.28 12.09 3.74
C GLU A 43 -42.63 10.81 4.28
N LEU A 44 -41.73 10.20 3.51
CA LEU A 44 -40.98 9.00 3.93
C LEU A 44 -40.00 9.29 5.07
N ASN A 45 -39.41 10.49 5.10
CA ASN A 45 -38.53 10.89 6.19
C ASN A 45 -39.34 11.15 7.48
N ASP A 46 -40.48 11.82 7.37
CA ASP A 46 -41.36 12.11 8.51
C ASP A 46 -41.95 10.82 9.10
N SER A 47 -42.27 9.81 8.26
CA SER A 47 -42.75 8.51 8.74
C SER A 47 -41.70 7.70 9.48
N ASN A 48 -40.41 7.91 9.17
CA ASN A 48 -39.28 7.12 9.71
C ASN A 48 -38.42 7.92 10.70
N ASP A 49 -38.85 9.10 11.14
CA ASP A 49 -38.01 10.04 11.90
C ASP A 49 -37.50 9.43 13.22
N ALA A 50 -38.35 8.66 13.91
CA ALA A 50 -37.97 7.99 15.16
C ALA A 50 -36.84 6.97 14.97
N ASP A 51 -36.91 6.14 13.93
CA ASP A 51 -35.87 5.15 13.61
C ASP A 51 -34.56 5.82 13.18
N LEU A 52 -34.67 6.92 12.41
CA LEU A 52 -33.53 7.73 11.99
C LEU A 52 -32.82 8.39 13.17
N GLN A 53 -33.57 8.90 14.15
CA GLN A 53 -33.00 9.49 15.36
C GLN A 53 -32.27 8.44 16.20
N ALA A 54 -32.90 7.29 16.45
CA ALA A 54 -32.28 6.18 17.18
C ALA A 54 -30.98 5.68 16.51
N PHE A 55 -30.97 5.58 15.17
CA PHE A 55 -29.77 5.22 14.42
C PHE A 55 -28.67 6.29 14.53
N LYS A 56 -29.02 7.57 14.40
CA LYS A 56 -28.07 8.69 14.50
C LYS A 56 -27.44 8.80 15.89
N GLU A 57 -28.21 8.61 16.95
CA GLU A 57 -27.70 8.62 18.32
C GLU A 57 -26.70 7.47 18.54
N LYS A 58 -27.04 6.26 18.09
CA LYS A 58 -26.12 5.12 18.17
C LYS A 58 -24.83 5.35 17.37
N GLN A 59 -24.95 5.94 16.18
CA GLN A 59 -23.79 6.29 15.36
C GLN A 59 -22.92 7.36 16.03
N HIS A 60 -23.54 8.35 16.68
CA HIS A 60 -22.83 9.43 17.37
C HIS A 60 -21.95 8.88 18.49
N LEU A 61 -22.54 8.09 19.39
CA LEU A 61 -21.84 7.48 20.53
C LEU A 61 -20.67 6.60 20.07
N ALA A 62 -20.91 5.71 19.09
CA ALA A 62 -19.86 4.84 18.57
C ALA A 62 -18.72 5.64 17.89
N ARG A 63 -19.05 6.76 17.24
CA ARG A 63 -18.05 7.63 16.60
C ARG A 63 -17.19 8.37 17.63
N GLU A 64 -17.81 8.87 18.70
CA GLU A 64 -17.09 9.52 19.81
C GLU A 64 -16.10 8.54 20.45
N ASP A 65 -16.57 7.32 20.78
CA ASP A 65 -15.71 6.27 21.34
C ASP A 65 -14.51 5.91 20.45
N ILE A 66 -14.71 5.86 19.13
CA ILE A 66 -13.63 5.57 18.17
C ILE A 66 -12.67 6.76 18.07
N TYR A 67 -13.20 7.98 18.01
CA TYR A 67 -12.40 9.20 17.89
C TYR A 67 -11.47 9.38 19.10
N GLU A 68 -11.97 9.18 20.31
CA GLU A 68 -11.15 9.24 21.52
C GLU A 68 -10.00 8.22 21.49
N LYS A 69 -10.29 6.98 21.09
CA LYS A 69 -9.25 5.94 20.95
C LYS A 69 -8.23 6.28 19.87
N GLU A 70 -8.68 6.78 18.72
CA GLU A 70 -7.79 7.17 17.62
C GLU A 70 -6.86 8.31 18.05
N THR A 71 -7.38 9.32 18.74
CA THR A 71 -6.56 10.42 19.27
C THR A 71 -5.50 9.93 20.26
N GLN A 72 -5.86 9.02 21.18
CA GLN A 72 -4.90 8.44 22.13
C GLN A 72 -3.79 7.63 21.43
N LEU A 73 -4.16 6.80 20.44
CA LEU A 73 -3.20 6.02 19.67
C LEU A 73 -2.27 6.90 18.83
N LEU A 74 -2.80 7.99 18.26
CA LEU A 74 -2.00 8.94 17.49
C LEU A 74 -0.97 9.65 18.38
N GLU A 75 -1.37 10.07 19.58
CA GLU A 75 -0.47 10.67 20.58
C GLU A 75 0.64 9.69 21.00
N GLU A 76 0.32 8.41 21.17
CA GLU A 76 1.29 7.35 21.48
C GLU A 76 2.29 7.16 20.32
N VAL A 77 1.79 7.02 19.09
CA VAL A 77 2.63 6.87 17.89
C VAL A 77 3.53 8.08 17.66
N ASP A 78 3.01 9.29 17.83
CA ASP A 78 3.82 10.50 17.69
C ASP A 78 4.88 10.57 18.79
N SER A 79 4.54 10.20 20.03
CA SER A 79 5.51 10.12 21.14
C SER A 79 6.64 9.13 20.83
N ASP A 80 6.32 7.97 20.26
CA ASP A 80 7.30 6.95 19.90
C ASP A 80 8.12 7.32 18.66
N ARG A 81 7.52 8.00 17.68
CA ARG A 81 8.26 8.59 16.55
C ARG A 81 9.27 9.63 17.02
N HIS A 82 8.92 10.49 17.98
CA HIS A 82 9.85 11.47 18.52
C HIS A 82 11.01 10.80 19.29
N LYS A 83 10.74 9.72 20.04
CA LYS A 83 11.81 8.92 20.68
C LYS A 83 12.72 8.26 19.65
N ASN A 84 12.15 7.62 18.63
CA ASN A 84 12.92 6.90 17.61
C ASN A 84 13.66 7.83 16.63
N ASN A 85 13.13 9.03 16.32
CA ASN A 85 13.84 10.03 15.52
C ASN A 85 15.03 10.63 16.27
N PHE A 86 14.98 10.71 17.61
CA PHE A 86 16.14 11.13 18.40
C PHE A 86 17.30 10.14 18.22
N ASP A 87 17.01 8.84 18.16
CA ASP A 87 18.03 7.79 17.92
C ASP A 87 18.49 7.68 16.45
N GLN A 88 17.70 8.13 15.46
CA GLN A 88 18.11 8.13 14.05
C GLN A 88 18.85 9.39 13.60
N SER A 89 18.86 10.46 14.41
CA SER A 89 19.67 11.65 14.15
C SER A 89 21.16 11.49 14.47
N SER A 90 21.57 10.32 14.95
CA SER A 90 22.96 9.97 15.27
C SER A 90 23.46 8.71 14.58
N ASP A 91 23.00 8.41 13.36
CA ASP A 91 23.68 7.41 12.54
C ASP A 91 23.71 7.83 11.07
N GLY A 92 24.56 8.82 10.80
CA GLY A 92 25.35 8.81 9.57
C GLY A 92 26.31 7.61 9.57
N SER A 93 25.78 6.39 9.78
CA SER A 93 26.49 5.18 9.43
C SER A 93 26.63 5.24 7.92
N GLN A 94 27.79 5.72 7.50
CA GLN A 94 28.52 5.06 6.44
C GLN A 94 28.47 3.57 6.77
N GLN A 95 27.41 2.88 6.36
CA GLN A 95 27.40 1.43 6.31
C GLN A 95 28.64 1.11 5.51
N LEU A 96 29.62 0.52 6.19
CA LEU A 96 30.92 0.18 5.63
C LEU A 96 30.63 -0.69 4.43
N ILE A 97 30.65 -0.07 3.25
CA ILE A 97 30.57 -0.79 1.98
C ILE A 97 31.78 -1.71 2.04
N PRO A 98 31.60 -3.05 1.96
CA PRO A 98 32.72 -3.96 1.88
C PRO A 98 33.69 -3.42 0.83
N GLN A 99 34.98 -3.35 1.17
CA GLN A 99 36.04 -2.86 0.28
C GLN A 99 35.81 -3.43 -1.13
N SER A 100 35.94 -2.59 -2.14
CA SER A 100 35.70 -2.93 -3.54
C SER A 100 36.66 -4.03 -4.00
N ASP A 101 36.33 -5.29 -3.70
CA ASP A 101 36.95 -6.45 -4.31
C ASP A 101 36.43 -6.54 -5.75
N ASP A 102 37.31 -6.80 -6.72
CA ASP A 102 36.95 -7.00 -8.15
C ASP A 102 35.88 -8.09 -8.38
N ASN A 103 35.57 -8.89 -7.34
CA ASN A 103 34.63 -10.01 -7.43
C ASN A 103 33.25 -9.74 -6.79
N GLN A 104 32.91 -8.49 -6.43
CA GLN A 104 31.61 -8.15 -5.84
C GLN A 104 30.99 -6.91 -6.49
N LYS A 105 29.66 -6.85 -6.49
CA LYS A 105 28.89 -5.71 -7.00
C LYS A 105 27.84 -5.27 -5.98
N THR A 106 27.84 -3.97 -5.68
CA THR A 106 26.84 -3.34 -4.81
C THR A 106 25.70 -2.76 -5.65
N PHE A 107 24.47 -3.04 -5.25
CA PHE A 107 23.26 -2.46 -5.83
C PHE A 107 22.83 -1.27 -4.99
N TYR A 108 22.50 -0.17 -5.66
CA TYR A 108 22.07 1.07 -5.02
C TYR A 108 20.63 1.41 -5.39
N ALA A 109 19.94 2.13 -4.52
CA ALA A 109 18.61 2.66 -4.77
C ALA A 109 18.64 3.67 -5.92
N ILE A 110 17.88 3.42 -6.97
CA ILE A 110 17.73 4.37 -8.10
C ILE A 110 16.79 5.54 -7.76
N VAL A 111 15.89 5.35 -6.80
CA VAL A 111 14.91 6.34 -6.34
C VAL A 111 14.73 6.25 -4.83
N GLY A 112 14.38 7.37 -4.20
CA GLY A 112 13.94 7.38 -2.80
C GLY A 112 12.50 6.89 -2.67
N GLY A 113 12.22 6.13 -1.62
CA GLY A 113 10.92 5.50 -1.42
C GLY A 113 10.90 4.57 -0.21
N VAL A 114 9.90 3.68 -0.16
CA VAL A 114 9.74 2.68 0.91
C VAL A 114 9.98 1.29 0.36
N ILE A 115 10.73 0.45 1.07
CA ILE A 115 10.90 -0.96 0.72
C ILE A 115 9.60 -1.71 0.99
N GLN A 116 8.92 -2.13 -0.09
CA GLN A 116 7.65 -2.84 -0.01
C GLN A 116 7.82 -4.36 0.06
N SER A 117 8.85 -4.90 -0.59
CA SER A 117 9.16 -6.32 -0.53
C SER A 117 10.64 -6.59 -0.80
N ILE A 118 11.16 -7.65 -0.17
CA ILE A 118 12.49 -8.19 -0.41
C ILE A 118 12.27 -9.63 -0.85
N ALA A 119 12.70 -9.97 -2.07
CA ALA A 119 12.39 -11.25 -2.72
C ALA A 119 13.51 -12.29 -2.62
N VAL A 120 14.63 -11.93 -1.97
CA VAL A 120 15.85 -12.74 -1.85
C VAL A 120 16.33 -12.82 -0.41
N GLN A 121 17.05 -13.88 -0.09
CA GLN A 121 17.73 -14.11 1.18
C GLN A 121 19.25 -14.19 0.98
N ILE A 122 20.01 -13.99 2.06
CA ILE A 122 21.47 -14.17 2.04
C ILE A 122 21.77 -15.61 1.62
N GLU A 123 22.81 -15.80 0.80
CA GLU A 123 23.21 -17.05 0.14
C GLU A 123 22.33 -17.50 -1.05
N ASP A 124 21.30 -16.76 -1.44
CA ASP A 124 20.52 -17.10 -2.64
C ASP A 124 21.34 -16.89 -3.93
N GLN A 125 21.13 -17.80 -4.89
CA GLN A 125 21.67 -17.65 -6.24
C GLN A 125 20.85 -16.64 -7.04
N VAL A 126 21.54 -15.65 -7.59
CA VAL A 126 20.96 -14.56 -8.36
C VAL A 126 21.35 -14.72 -9.82
N VAL A 127 20.38 -14.56 -10.71
CA VAL A 127 20.55 -14.62 -12.16
C VAL A 127 20.15 -13.28 -12.79
N SER A 128 21.02 -12.75 -13.64
CA SER A 128 20.84 -11.48 -14.35
C SER A 128 19.52 -11.45 -15.10
N ASP A 129 18.81 -10.33 -14.99
CA ASP A 129 17.48 -10.01 -15.55
C ASP A 129 16.31 -10.94 -15.17
N ARG A 130 16.58 -12.02 -14.44
CA ARG A 130 15.57 -13.00 -13.99
C ARG A 130 15.22 -12.84 -12.52
N THR A 131 16.22 -12.61 -11.66
CA THR A 131 16.01 -12.52 -10.23
C THR A 131 15.59 -11.11 -9.83
N ILE A 132 14.44 -11.01 -9.16
CA ILE A 132 13.96 -9.79 -8.50
C ILE A 132 14.64 -9.71 -7.13
N LEU A 133 15.26 -8.58 -6.82
CA LEU A 133 15.92 -8.34 -5.54
C LEU A 133 14.94 -7.74 -4.53
N CYS A 134 14.32 -6.62 -4.90
CA CYS A 134 13.32 -5.94 -4.08
C CYS A 134 12.32 -5.15 -4.93
N THR A 135 11.24 -4.72 -4.30
CA THR A 135 10.33 -3.72 -4.84
C THR A 135 10.33 -2.48 -3.95
N ILE A 136 10.60 -1.33 -4.57
CA ILE A 136 10.59 -0.02 -3.93
C ILE A 136 9.30 0.67 -4.34
N GLN A 137 8.50 1.11 -3.38
CA GLN A 137 7.36 1.96 -3.64
C GLN A 137 7.81 3.43 -3.62
N ALA A 138 7.75 4.09 -4.76
CA ALA A 138 8.09 5.51 -4.91
C ALA A 138 7.01 6.23 -5.71
N MET A 139 6.56 7.39 -5.23
CA MET A 139 5.55 8.21 -5.92
C MET A 139 4.28 7.43 -6.35
N LYS A 140 3.77 6.54 -5.47
CA LYS A 140 2.60 5.66 -5.74
C LYS A 140 2.81 4.63 -6.86
N THR A 141 4.05 4.40 -7.26
CA THR A 141 4.43 3.42 -8.27
C THR A 141 5.37 2.39 -7.65
N ASP A 142 5.16 1.13 -8.01
CA ASP A 142 6.00 0.02 -7.58
C ASP A 142 7.14 -0.16 -8.59
N ILE A 143 8.38 -0.05 -8.13
CA ILE A 143 9.59 -0.13 -8.95
C ILE A 143 10.36 -1.37 -8.52
N THR A 144 10.35 -2.38 -9.38
CA THR A 144 11.06 -3.64 -9.16
C THR A 144 12.53 -3.52 -9.54
N ILE A 145 13.42 -3.78 -8.60
CA ILE A 145 14.86 -3.85 -8.84
C ILE A 145 15.23 -5.29 -9.15
N LYS A 146 15.79 -5.50 -10.35
CA LYS A 146 16.31 -6.79 -10.79
C LYS A 146 17.83 -6.81 -10.66
N ALA A 147 18.38 -7.99 -10.51
CA ALA A 147 19.81 -8.18 -10.62
C ALA A 147 20.26 -8.02 -12.07
N ASP A 148 21.40 -7.35 -12.28
CA ASP A 148 22.03 -7.20 -13.60
C ASP A 148 23.26 -8.10 -13.75
N CYS A 149 23.55 -8.94 -12.76
CA CYS A 149 24.64 -9.91 -12.77
C CYS A 149 24.24 -11.26 -12.18
N ASP A 150 25.00 -12.29 -12.55
CA ASP A 150 24.91 -13.62 -11.96
C ASP A 150 25.83 -13.70 -10.73
N GLY A 151 25.36 -14.33 -9.66
CA GLY A 151 26.16 -14.45 -8.43
C GLY A 151 25.41 -15.01 -7.23
N ILE A 152 26.00 -14.85 -6.05
CA ILE A 152 25.38 -15.20 -4.76
C ILE A 152 25.16 -13.93 -3.95
N LEU A 153 23.98 -13.80 -3.34
CA LEU A 153 23.68 -12.68 -2.46
C LEU A 153 24.48 -12.77 -1.16
N ASN A 154 25.35 -11.80 -0.91
CA ASN A 154 26.25 -11.81 0.24
C ASN A 154 25.75 -10.91 1.39
N HIS A 155 25.15 -9.76 1.08
CA HIS A 155 24.60 -8.85 2.10
C HIS A 155 23.30 -8.18 1.64
N ILE A 156 22.41 -7.94 2.61
CA ILE A 156 21.19 -7.15 2.49
C ILE A 156 21.30 -6.00 3.51
N PHE A 157 21.23 -4.76 3.05
CA PHE A 157 21.35 -3.56 3.90
C PHE A 157 19.99 -2.97 4.32
N ILE A 158 18.92 -3.45 3.71
CA ILE A 158 17.57 -2.92 3.85
C ILE A 158 16.63 -3.85 4.63
N LYS A 159 15.57 -3.28 5.21
CA LYS A 159 14.48 -3.99 5.88
C LYS A 159 13.13 -3.63 5.25
N LEU A 160 12.15 -4.52 5.44
CA LEU A 160 10.77 -4.25 5.04
C LEU A 160 10.26 -2.96 5.71
N ASN A 161 9.52 -2.14 4.96
CA ASN A 161 8.98 -0.84 5.39
C ASN A 161 10.05 0.22 5.74
N GLN A 162 11.32 -0.01 5.42
CA GLN A 162 12.36 1.00 5.60
C GLN A 162 12.21 2.11 4.54
N LEU A 163 12.33 3.37 4.99
CA LEU A 163 12.48 4.53 4.12
C LEU A 163 13.93 4.61 3.62
N ILE A 164 14.11 4.75 2.32
CA ILE A 164 15.42 4.84 1.65
C ILE A 164 15.49 6.08 0.76
N ASN A 165 16.68 6.61 0.57
CA ASN A 165 17.00 7.68 -0.37
C ASN A 165 17.61 7.12 -1.65
N ALA A 166 17.58 7.92 -2.72
CA ALA A 166 18.32 7.58 -3.94
C ALA A 166 19.82 7.55 -3.63
N GLY A 167 20.50 6.48 -4.05
CA GLY A 167 21.92 6.25 -3.80
C GLY A 167 22.22 5.39 -2.57
N ASP A 168 21.24 5.03 -1.74
CA ASP A 168 21.47 4.15 -0.58
C ASP A 168 21.85 2.73 -1.04
N PRO A 169 22.81 2.06 -0.39
CA PRO A 169 23.17 0.68 -0.70
C PRO A 169 22.03 -0.27 -0.30
N LEU A 170 21.69 -1.20 -1.19
CA LEU A 170 20.61 -2.16 -1.01
C LEU A 170 21.15 -3.58 -0.75
N PHE A 171 22.01 -4.05 -1.66
CA PHE A 171 22.49 -5.43 -1.70
C PHE A 171 23.94 -5.51 -2.13
N VAL A 172 24.64 -6.58 -1.74
CA VAL A 172 25.94 -6.97 -2.32
C VAL A 172 25.82 -8.36 -2.92
N ILE A 173 26.22 -8.50 -4.18
CA ILE A 173 26.27 -9.77 -4.89
C ILE A 173 27.73 -10.11 -5.20
N LYS A 174 28.15 -11.33 -4.88
CA LYS A 174 29.47 -11.87 -5.28
C LYS A 174 29.34 -12.66 -6.57
N PHE A 175 30.21 -12.40 -7.55
CA PHE A 175 30.18 -13.15 -8.81
C PHE A 175 30.57 -14.62 -8.56
N GLN A 176 29.79 -15.54 -9.14
CA GLN A 176 30.18 -16.95 -9.24
C GLN A 176 31.19 -17.07 -10.38
N ARG A 177 32.40 -17.55 -10.07
CA ARG A 177 33.44 -17.85 -11.06
C ARG A 177 33.33 -19.29 -11.52
#